data_AF-A0A382YYR9-F1
#
_entry.id   AF-A0A382YYR9-F1
#
_cell.length_a   1.000
_cell.length_b   1.000
_cell.length_c   1.000
_cell.angle_alpha   90.00
_cell.angle_beta   90.00
_cell.angle_gamma   90.00
#
_symmetry.space_group_name_H-M   'P 1'
#
loop_
_entity.id
_entity.type
_entity.pdbx_description
1 polymer ?
#
loop_
_entity_poly.entity_id
_entity_poly.type
_entity_poly.pdbx_seq_one_letter_code
_entity_poly.pdbx_strand_id
1 'polypeptide(L)'
;MSTQWIIKDSDGNMVNSILADEDFVKANYDYYEVDDREFIPPMPTEEEIQRTWRNTELERTDLLLLLPDHPDKDNLTTYRQELRDWPSTGDFPDTRPTLGS
;
A
#
# COMPACT_ATOMS: atom_id res chain seq x y z
N MET A 1 4.39 -15.69 -24.24
CA MET A 1 4.34 -15.18 -22.86
C MET A 1 5.14 -13.88 -22.88
N SER A 2 4.57 -12.79 -22.39
CA SER A 2 5.28 -11.51 -22.36
C SER A 2 6.14 -11.43 -21.10
N THR A 3 7.39 -11.06 -21.26
CA THR A 3 8.38 -10.93 -20.18
C THR A 3 8.83 -9.48 -20.12
N GLN A 4 9.22 -9.01 -18.94
CA GLN A 4 9.86 -7.71 -18.78
C GLN A 4 11.30 -7.82 -19.28
N TRP A 5 11.68 -6.99 -20.23
CA TRP A 5 13.02 -6.96 -20.80
C TRP A 5 13.68 -5.61 -20.54
N ILE A 6 14.98 -5.61 -20.32
CA ILE A 6 15.84 -4.43 -20.26
C ILE A 6 16.57 -4.35 -21.60
N ILE A 7 16.41 -3.23 -22.30
CA ILE A 7 17.11 -2.93 -23.55
C ILE A 7 18.33 -2.09 -23.24
N LYS A 8 19.47 -2.47 -23.81
CA LYS A 8 20.77 -1.82 -23.58
C LYS A 8 21.33 -1.19 -24.85
N ASP A 9 22.24 -0.24 -24.68
CA ASP A 9 23.10 0.24 -25.76
C ASP A 9 24.32 -0.68 -25.96
N SER A 10 25.17 -0.36 -26.95
CA SER A 10 26.40 -1.11 -27.23
C SER A 10 27.43 -1.05 -26.10
N ASP A 11 27.32 -0.07 -25.21
CA ASP A 11 28.19 0.10 -24.04
C ASP A 11 27.63 -0.62 -22.81
N GLY A 12 26.46 -1.27 -22.93
CA GLY A 12 25.79 -2.04 -21.89
C GLY A 12 24.91 -1.21 -20.94
N ASN A 13 24.71 0.09 -21.20
CA ASN A 13 23.85 0.93 -20.37
C ASN A 13 22.38 0.65 -20.70
N MET A 14 21.54 0.63 -19.66
CA MET A 14 20.09 0.51 -19.84
C MET A 14 19.54 1.76 -20.54
N VAL A 15 18.89 1.54 -21.69
CA VAL A 15 18.23 2.59 -22.48
C VAL A 15 16.72 2.57 -22.23
N ASN A 16 16.12 1.39 -22.11
CA ASN A 16 14.69 1.25 -21.94
C ASN A 16 14.31 -0.06 -21.22
N SER A 17 13.07 -0.17 -20.75
CA SER A 17 12.47 -1.43 -20.31
C SER A 17 11.10 -1.60 -20.96
N ILE A 18 10.84 -2.79 -21.50
CA ILE A 18 9.62 -3.09 -22.28
C ILE A 18 9.01 -4.43 -21.86
N LEU A 19 7.68 -4.52 -21.94
CA LEU A 19 6.95 -5.77 -21.76
C LEU A 19 6.60 -6.35 -23.13
N ALA A 20 7.28 -7.43 -23.53
CA ALA A 20 7.15 -8.03 -24.86
C ALA A 20 7.47 -9.53 -24.86
N ASP A 21 7.11 -10.22 -25.93
CA ASP A 21 7.60 -11.57 -26.18
C ASP A 21 9.08 -11.56 -26.64
N GLU A 22 9.76 -12.69 -26.46
CA GLU A 22 11.19 -12.82 -26.79
C GLU A 22 11.45 -12.63 -28.30
N ASP A 23 10.56 -13.13 -29.15
CA ASP A 23 10.70 -13.05 -30.60
C ASP A 23 10.72 -11.60 -31.08
N PHE A 24 9.87 -10.74 -30.51
CA PHE A 24 9.84 -9.30 -30.77
C PHE A 24 11.13 -8.63 -30.29
N VAL A 25 11.59 -8.93 -29.08
CA VAL A 25 12.80 -8.30 -28.54
C VAL A 25 14.02 -8.67 -29.38
N LYS A 26 14.17 -9.96 -29.70
CA LYS A 26 15.26 -10.47 -30.53
C LYS A 26 15.25 -9.94 -31.96
N ALA A 27 14.07 -9.67 -32.52
CA ALA A 27 13.95 -9.13 -33.88
C ALA A 27 14.26 -7.63 -33.97
N ASN A 28 14.16 -6.88 -32.87
CA ASN A 28 14.26 -5.41 -32.87
C ASN A 28 15.47 -4.85 -32.11
N TYR A 29 16.11 -5.63 -31.23
CA TYR A 29 17.18 -5.15 -30.37
C TYR A 29 18.37 -6.13 -30.32
N ASP A 30 19.58 -5.59 -30.46
CA ASP A 30 20.82 -6.38 -30.43
C ASP A 30 21.32 -6.65 -29.00
N TYR A 31 21.00 -5.76 -28.05
CA TYR A 31 21.43 -5.85 -26.65
C TYR A 31 20.22 -5.80 -25.72
N TYR A 32 19.90 -6.93 -25.12
CA TYR A 32 18.78 -7.07 -24.19
C TYR A 32 19.04 -8.14 -23.14
N GLU A 33 18.38 -8.02 -21.99
CA GLU A 33 18.34 -9.05 -20.96
C GLU A 33 16.95 -9.13 -20.33
N VAL A 34 16.63 -10.28 -19.74
CA VAL A 34 15.42 -10.41 -18.92
C VAL A 34 15.59 -9.53 -17.69
N ASP A 35 14.57 -8.78 -17.35
CA ASP A 35 14.50 -8.08 -16.08
C ASP A 35 14.20 -9.10 -14.98
N ASP A 36 15.25 -9.64 -14.36
CA ASP A 36 15.19 -10.63 -13.27
C ASP A 36 15.23 -9.99 -11.87
N ARG A 37 15.10 -8.65 -11.79
CA ARG A 37 15.10 -7.94 -10.51
C ARG A 37 13.93 -8.42 -9.66
N GLU A 38 14.25 -8.97 -8.49
CA GLU A 38 13.23 -9.26 -7.50
C GLU A 38 12.53 -7.97 -7.08
N PHE A 39 11.22 -7.92 -7.25
CA PHE A 39 10.42 -6.85 -6.68
C PHE A 39 10.37 -7.03 -5.17
N ILE A 40 11.22 -6.27 -4.47
CA ILE A 40 11.16 -6.14 -3.01
C ILE A 40 10.30 -4.92 -2.73
N PRO A 41 9.03 -5.06 -2.31
CA PRO A 41 8.26 -3.91 -1.90
C PRO A 41 9.00 -3.23 -0.74
N PRO A 42 9.00 -1.89 -0.67
CA PRO A 42 9.51 -1.22 0.52
C PRO A 42 8.77 -1.75 1.73
N MET A 43 9.50 -2.02 2.83
CA MET A 43 8.83 -2.34 4.08
C MET A 43 7.94 -1.16 4.48
N PRO A 44 6.70 -1.42 4.92
CA PRO A 44 5.83 -0.35 5.36
C PRO A 44 6.47 0.38 6.54
N THR A 45 6.38 1.70 6.51
CA THR A 45 6.72 2.56 7.64
C THR A 45 5.77 2.31 8.80
N GLU A 46 6.19 2.68 10.01
CA GLU A 46 5.31 2.62 11.20
C GLU A 46 4.01 3.40 10.97
N GLU A 47 4.09 4.57 10.34
CA GLU A 47 2.91 5.37 9.99
C GLU A 47 1.93 4.63 9.07
N GLU A 48 2.42 3.89 8.08
CA GLU A 48 1.58 3.10 7.17
C GLU A 48 0.92 1.92 7.88
N ILE A 49 1.66 1.25 8.78
CA ILE A 49 1.13 0.18 9.64
C ILE A 49 0.00 0.74 10.51
N GLN A 50 0.20 1.90 11.13
CA GLN A 50 -0.78 2.53 12.01
C GLN A 50 -1.99 3.09 11.26
N ARG A 51 -1.82 3.64 10.05
CA ARG A 51 -2.93 4.03 9.17
C ARG A 51 -3.79 2.83 8.77
N THR A 52 -3.13 1.69 8.49
CA THR A 52 -3.82 0.43 8.18
C THR A 52 -4.64 -0.04 9.37
N TRP A 53 -4.06 -0.06 10.57
CA TRP A 53 -4.78 -0.40 11.81
C TRP A 53 -6.00 0.51 12.04
N ARG A 54 -5.83 1.84 11.94
CA ARG A 54 -6.92 2.81 12.07
C ARG A 54 -8.04 2.53 11.06
N ASN A 55 -7.71 2.21 9.80
CA ASN A 55 -8.70 1.88 8.78
C ASN A 55 -9.49 0.62 9.16
N THR A 56 -8.81 -0.44 9.58
CA THR A 56 -9.46 -1.67 10.06
C THR A 56 -10.38 -1.40 11.25
N GLU A 57 -9.97 -0.52 12.17
CA GLU A 57 -10.77 -0.15 13.33
C GLU A 57 -12.01 0.68 12.94
N LEU A 58 -11.86 1.59 11.97
CA LEU A 58 -12.98 2.33 11.39
C LEU A 58 -13.96 1.39 10.66
N GLU A 59 -13.49 0.40 9.91
CA GLU A 59 -14.36 -0.61 9.27
C GLU A 59 -15.12 -1.43 10.31
N ARG A 60 -14.41 -1.93 11.34
CA ARG A 60 -15.01 -2.73 12.41
C ARG A 60 -16.12 -1.97 13.14
N THR A 61 -15.86 -0.71 13.48
CA THR A 61 -16.83 0.13 14.22
C THR A 61 -17.99 0.62 13.35
N ASP A 62 -17.80 0.68 12.02
CA ASP A 62 -18.87 1.03 11.09
C ASP A 62 -19.97 -0.05 11.10
N LEU A 63 -19.56 -1.32 11.07
CA LEU A 63 -20.46 -2.47 11.16
C LEU A 63 -21.28 -2.47 12.46
N LEU A 64 -20.70 -2.03 13.57
CA LEU A 64 -21.41 -1.94 14.86
C LEU A 64 -22.46 -0.82 14.86
N LEU A 65 -22.18 0.32 14.22
CA LEU A 65 -23.13 1.43 14.13
C LEU A 65 -24.35 1.12 13.26
N LEU A 66 -24.22 0.22 12.30
CA LEU A 66 -25.33 -0.25 11.47
C LEU A 66 -26.38 -1.04 12.27
N LEU A 67 -26.01 -1.62 13.41
CA LEU A 67 -26.94 -2.36 14.26
C LEU A 67 -27.89 -1.39 14.99
N PRO A 68 -29.22 -1.44 14.78
CA PRO A 68 -30.16 -0.49 15.39
C PRO A 68 -30.10 -0.45 16.92
N ASP A 69 -29.87 -1.60 17.55
CA ASP A 69 -29.93 -1.88 18.98
C ASP A 69 -28.57 -2.00 19.66
N HIS A 70 -27.47 -1.59 18.99
CA HIS A 70 -26.15 -1.59 19.63
C HIS A 70 -26.15 -0.68 20.87
N PRO A 71 -25.77 -1.19 22.06
CA PRO A 71 -25.93 -0.46 23.32
C PRO A 71 -25.00 0.75 23.45
N ASP A 72 -23.87 0.74 22.74
CA ASP A 72 -22.74 1.66 22.96
C ASP A 72 -22.50 2.68 21.81
N LYS A 73 -23.58 3.11 21.14
CA LYS A 73 -23.48 3.94 19.92
C LYS A 73 -22.79 5.29 20.13
N ASP A 74 -23.03 5.95 21.26
CA ASP A 74 -22.48 7.28 21.53
C ASP A 74 -20.95 7.22 21.71
N ASN A 75 -20.46 6.22 22.46
CA ASN A 75 -19.05 5.95 22.63
C ASN A 75 -18.38 5.56 21.32
N LEU A 76 -19.02 4.71 20.50
CA LEU A 76 -18.52 4.36 19.17
C LEU A 76 -18.44 5.57 18.23
N THR A 77 -19.41 6.48 18.30
CA THR A 77 -19.43 7.69 17.47
C THR A 77 -18.25 8.60 17.84
N THR A 78 -18.03 8.82 19.13
CA THR A 78 -16.90 9.62 19.65
C THR A 78 -15.56 9.00 19.27
N TYR A 79 -15.38 7.71 19.54
CA TYR A 79 -14.16 6.98 19.22
C TYR A 79 -13.82 7.00 17.72
N ARG A 80 -14.82 6.89 16.85
CA ARG A 80 -14.61 7.01 15.40
C ARG A 80 -14.16 8.40 14.97
N GLN A 81 -14.57 9.44 15.67
CA GLN A 81 -14.08 10.79 15.42
C GLN A 81 -12.60 10.89 15.80
N GLU A 82 -12.23 10.40 16.98
CA GLU A 82 -10.83 10.34 17.44
C GLU A 82 -9.95 9.57 16.46
N LEU A 83 -10.39 8.40 15.97
CA LEU A 83 -9.67 7.63 14.96
C LEU A 83 -9.42 8.41 13.66
N ARG A 84 -10.39 9.23 13.22
CA ARG A 84 -10.25 10.05 12.00
C ARG A 84 -9.30 11.21 12.20
N ASP A 85 -9.32 11.82 13.38
CA ASP A 85 -8.50 13.00 13.71
C ASP A 85 -7.06 12.60 14.06
N TRP A 86 -6.86 11.41 14.64
CA TRP A 86 -5.59 10.89 15.14
C TRP A 86 -4.37 11.08 14.21
N PRO A 87 -4.41 10.81 12.88
CA PRO A 87 -3.26 11.02 12.00
C PRO A 87 -2.81 12.48 11.85
N SER A 88 -3.59 13.43 12.37
CA SER A 88 -3.29 14.86 12.37
C SER A 88 -2.89 15.37 13.77
N THR A 89 -2.87 14.51 14.79
CA THR A 89 -2.45 14.86 16.15
C THR A 89 -0.96 14.58 16.35
N GLY A 90 -0.38 15.15 17.41
CA GLY A 90 1.00 14.85 17.80
C GLY A 90 1.20 13.46 18.41
N ASP A 91 0.11 12.73 18.65
CA ASP A 91 0.14 11.38 19.22
C ASP A 91 0.33 10.29 18.16
N PHE A 92 0.14 10.63 16.88
CA PHE A 92 0.39 9.71 15.78
C PHE A 92 1.88 9.67 15.44
N PRO A 93 2.47 8.48 15.20
CA PRO A 93 1.85 7.14 15.16
C PRO A 93 1.84 6.38 16.51
N ASP A 94 2.38 6.96 17.57
CA ASP A 94 2.80 6.24 18.77
C ASP A 94 1.66 5.82 19.72
N THR A 95 0.63 6.65 19.87
CA THR A 95 -0.44 6.43 20.87
C THR A 95 -1.80 6.34 20.21
N ARG A 96 -2.35 5.12 20.13
CA ARG A 96 -3.65 4.84 19.53
C ARG A 96 -4.80 5.36 20.42
N PRO A 97 -5.88 5.90 19.82
CA PRO A 97 -7.12 6.17 20.54
C PRO A 97 -7.71 4.89 21.16
N THR A 98 -8.48 5.02 22.24
CA THR A 98 -9.19 3.90 22.89
C THR A 98 -10.69 4.18 23.03
N LEU A 99 -11.52 3.14 22.86
CA LEU A 99 -12.98 3.27 22.99
C LEU A 99 -13.37 3.62 24.43
N GLY A 100 -14.11 4.72 24.60
CA GLY A 100 -14.59 5.18 25.92
C GLY A 100 -13.57 6.00 26.72
N SER A 101 -12.58 6.59 26.04
CA SER A 101 -11.63 7.56 26.62
C SER A 101 -12.29 8.88 26.99
#